data_AF-A0A0S8A6B8-F1
#
_entry.id   AF-A0A0S8A6B8-F1
#
_cell.length_a   1.000
_cell.length_b   1.000
_cell.length_c   1.000
_cell.angle_alpha   90.00
_cell.angle_beta   90.00
_cell.angle_gamma   90.00
#
_symmetry.space_group_name_H-M   'P 1'
#
loop_
_entity.id
_entity.type
_entity.pdbx_description
1 polymer ?
#
loop_
_entity_poly.entity_id
_entity_poly.type
_entity_poly.pdbx_seq_one_letter_code
_entity_poly.pdbx_strand_id
1 'polypeptide(L)'
;MTRDYDTAITYYEKFLDSPMRKTELDIILPLQRIVTIHTQIRNRPGDGVKLLKKYLSMKDHTPDTEVELQGWITGLAALEASGASGIKQISFESLEKYANRILGNITPLTSARQATAEEEVERVWLRGQLYHYLNQRAKADEIPKLLYWVSVIDRSISYSYYFSLADIYLKQCVLEYPKHIYAKRCLAEYKTYMHYNYTRRGLKIPSGIQEELAQMENALK
;
A
#
# COMPACT_ATOMS: atom_id res chain seq x y z
N MET A 1 14.30 8.62 -17.64
CA MET A 1 14.96 8.87 -16.34
C MET A 1 14.70 7.66 -15.46
N THR A 2 15.64 6.71 -15.39
CA THR A 2 15.53 5.54 -14.51
C THR A 2 15.79 6.00 -13.07
N ARG A 3 14.89 5.66 -12.14
CA ARG A 3 15.07 5.97 -10.71
C ARG A 3 16.27 5.18 -10.18
N ASP A 4 17.25 5.86 -9.59
CA ASP A 4 18.43 5.24 -8.98
C ASP A 4 18.16 4.89 -7.51
N TYR A 5 17.73 3.65 -7.30
CA TYR A 5 17.37 3.14 -5.98
C TYR A 5 18.58 2.74 -5.13
N ASP A 6 19.74 2.46 -5.73
CA ASP A 6 20.96 2.15 -4.98
C ASP A 6 21.45 3.41 -4.28
N THR A 7 21.54 4.51 -5.04
CA THR A 7 21.88 5.83 -4.50
C THR A 7 20.88 6.28 -3.42
N ALA A 8 19.59 6.03 -3.62
CA ALA A 8 18.57 6.38 -2.62
C ALA A 8 18.78 5.63 -1.29
N ILE A 9 19.05 4.33 -1.32
CA ILE A 9 19.36 3.54 -0.11
C ILE A 9 20.59 4.12 0.60
N THR A 10 21.66 4.44 -0.13
CA THR A 10 22.86 5.02 0.47
C THR A 10 22.58 6.35 1.18
N TYR A 11 21.70 7.20 0.64
CA TYR A 11 21.30 8.44 1.31
C TYR A 11 20.48 8.18 2.58
N TYR A 12 19.59 7.20 2.56
CA TYR A 12 18.83 6.80 3.76
C TYR A 12 19.76 6.25 4.85
N GLU A 13 20.69 5.35 4.49
CA GLU A 13 21.68 4.82 5.44
C GLU A 13 22.55 5.94 6.02
N LYS A 14 23.08 6.84 5.17
CA LYS A 14 23.91 7.98 5.60
C LYS A 14 23.16 8.90 6.57
N PHE A 15 21.86 9.13 6.35
CA PHE A 15 21.05 9.91 7.26
C PHE A 15 20.82 9.18 8.59
N LEU A 16 20.47 7.89 8.54
CA LEU A 16 20.27 7.04 9.72
C LEU A 16 21.55 6.92 10.58
N ASP A 17 22.72 6.84 9.94
CA ASP A 17 24.04 6.72 10.58
C ASP A 17 24.61 8.07 11.05
N SER A 18 23.99 9.19 10.66
CA SER A 18 24.49 10.51 11.03
C SER A 18 24.43 10.71 12.55
N PRO A 19 25.35 11.47 13.16
CA PRO A 19 25.37 11.71 14.60
C PRO A 19 24.26 12.68 15.07
N MET A 20 23.41 13.15 14.15
CA MET A 20 22.29 14.02 14.47
C MET A 20 21.25 13.24 15.26
N ARG A 21 20.70 13.89 16.30
CA ARG A 21 19.54 13.38 17.03
C ARG A 21 18.35 13.26 16.07
N LYS A 22 17.68 12.12 16.10
CA LYS A 22 16.54 11.82 15.24
C LYS A 22 15.23 11.84 16.02
N THR A 23 14.19 12.35 15.39
CA THR A 23 12.80 12.14 15.83
C THR A 23 12.30 10.78 15.34
N GLU A 24 11.14 10.35 15.81
CA GLU A 24 10.53 9.10 15.34
C GLU A 24 10.32 9.10 13.82
N LEU A 25 9.87 10.23 13.25
CA LEU A 25 9.68 10.36 11.79
C LEU A 25 10.99 10.30 11.02
N ASP A 26 12.08 10.84 11.58
CA ASP A 26 13.42 10.76 10.99
C ASP A 26 13.93 9.31 10.95
N ILE A 27 13.42 8.43 11.82
CA ILE A 27 13.76 7.01 11.83
C ILE A 27 12.84 6.23 10.89
N ILE A 28 11.52 6.37 11.07
CA ILE A 28 10.50 5.57 10.39
C ILE A 28 10.47 5.84 8.89
N LEU A 29 10.54 7.10 8.44
CA LEU A 29 10.39 7.40 7.01
C LEU A 29 11.52 6.79 6.16
N PRO A 30 12.81 6.95 6.48
CA PRO A 30 13.88 6.28 5.72
C PRO A 30 13.76 4.75 5.75
N LEU A 31 13.45 4.16 6.90
CA LEU A 31 13.31 2.71 7.04
C LEU A 31 12.12 2.18 6.22
N GLN A 32 10.97 2.85 6.22
CA GLN A 32 9.81 2.51 5.40
C GLN A 32 10.13 2.59 3.90
N ARG A 33 10.95 3.56 3.48
CA ARG A 33 11.43 3.66 2.09
C ARG A 33 12.34 2.49 1.73
N ILE A 34 13.24 2.08 2.64
CA ILE A 34 14.07 0.89 2.49
C ILE A 34 13.20 -0.37 2.34
N VAL A 35 12.19 -0.55 3.21
CA VAL A 35 11.20 -1.64 3.11
C VAL A 35 10.56 -1.65 1.72
N THR A 36 10.06 -0.50 1.25
CA THR A 36 9.41 -0.39 -0.07
C THR A 36 10.35 -0.77 -1.20
N ILE A 37 11.61 -0.33 -1.17
CA ILE A 37 12.58 -0.62 -2.23
C ILE A 37 12.87 -2.13 -2.28
N HIS A 38 13.11 -2.75 -1.13
CA HIS A 38 13.44 -4.17 -1.06
C HIS A 38 12.24 -5.09 -1.32
N THR A 39 11.00 -4.64 -1.09
CA THR A 39 9.79 -5.44 -1.30
C THR A 39 9.20 -5.24 -2.69
N GLN A 40 8.87 -3.99 -3.04
CA GLN A 40 8.09 -3.64 -4.21
C GLN A 40 8.96 -3.51 -5.47
N ILE A 41 10.13 -2.90 -5.32
CA ILE A 41 10.96 -2.50 -6.46
C ILE A 41 11.95 -3.60 -6.85
N ARG A 42 12.68 -4.13 -5.86
CA ARG A 42 13.71 -5.15 -6.09
C ARG A 42 13.19 -6.57 -5.96
N ASN A 43 12.09 -6.77 -5.23
CA ASN A 43 11.59 -8.08 -4.81
C ASN A 43 12.70 -8.94 -4.18
N ARG A 44 13.43 -8.34 -3.23
CA ARG A 44 14.50 -8.95 -2.41
C ARG A 44 14.27 -8.69 -0.92
N PRO A 45 13.18 -9.19 -0.32
CA PRO A 45 12.88 -9.02 1.09
C PRO A 45 14.02 -9.45 2.02
N GLY A 46 14.74 -10.53 1.71
CA GLY A 46 15.89 -10.98 2.50
C GLY A 46 17.03 -9.96 2.60
N ASP A 47 17.27 -9.17 1.56
CA ASP A 47 18.25 -8.07 1.61
C ASP A 47 17.74 -6.94 2.52
N GLY A 48 16.44 -6.67 2.50
CA GLY A 48 15.79 -5.73 3.42
C GLY A 48 15.95 -6.15 4.89
N VAL A 49 15.78 -7.44 5.21
CA VAL A 49 16.02 -7.97 6.57
C VAL A 49 17.45 -7.68 7.02
N LYS A 50 18.45 -8.00 6.18
CA LYS A 50 19.87 -7.78 6.52
C LYS A 50 20.15 -6.31 6.80
N LEU A 51 19.59 -5.42 5.99
CA LEU A 51 19.79 -3.99 6.12
C LEU A 51 19.12 -3.42 7.37
N LEU A 52 17.84 -3.72 7.59
CA LEU A 52 17.08 -3.18 8.73
C LEU A 52 17.64 -3.65 10.09
N LYS A 53 18.18 -4.88 10.17
CA LYS A 53 18.81 -5.39 11.39
C LYS A 53 19.98 -4.54 11.89
N LYS A 54 20.66 -3.78 11.02
CA LYS A 54 21.72 -2.84 11.43
C LYS A 54 21.21 -1.76 12.38
N TYR A 55 19.93 -1.44 12.30
CA TYR A 55 19.33 -0.31 13.00
C TYR A 55 18.65 -0.70 14.31
N LEU A 56 18.52 -1.99 14.64
CA LEU A 56 17.88 -2.46 15.90
C LEU A 56 18.51 -1.89 17.18
N SER A 57 19.80 -1.52 17.14
CA SER A 57 20.52 -0.95 18.29
C SER A 57 20.73 0.57 18.17
N MET A 58 19.95 1.26 17.33
CA MET A 58 20.07 2.71 17.21
C MET A 58 19.66 3.40 18.50
N LYS A 59 20.49 4.36 18.96
CA LYS A 59 20.30 5.05 20.25
C LYS A 59 19.00 5.86 20.34
N ASP A 60 18.55 6.44 19.23
CA ASP A 60 17.42 7.37 19.20
C ASP A 60 16.05 6.65 19.09
N HIS A 61 16.03 5.32 19.19
CA HIS A 61 14.79 4.56 19.19
C HIS A 61 13.87 4.94 20.36
N THR A 62 12.60 5.11 20.04
CA THR A 62 11.48 5.05 20.99
C THR A 62 10.85 3.66 20.93
N PRO A 63 10.08 3.24 21.96
CA PRO A 63 9.39 1.94 21.95
C PRO A 63 8.55 1.71 20.69
N ASP A 64 7.87 2.75 20.20
CA ASP A 64 7.06 2.66 18.99
C ASP A 64 7.91 2.39 17.75
N THR A 65 9.06 3.07 17.62
CA THR A 65 9.95 2.84 16.48
C THR A 65 10.65 1.47 16.51
N GLU A 66 10.91 0.91 17.69
CA GLU A 66 11.45 -0.45 17.83
C GLU A 66 10.41 -1.49 17.41
N VAL A 67 9.16 -1.33 17.86
CA VAL A 67 8.05 -2.20 17.48
C VAL A 67 7.82 -2.16 15.97
N GLU A 68 7.81 -0.98 15.37
CA GLU A 68 7.63 -0.80 13.92
C GLU A 68 8.77 -1.47 13.13
N LEU A 69 10.03 -1.19 13.50
CA LEU A 69 11.21 -1.79 12.86
C LEU A 69 11.20 -3.33 12.98
N GLN A 70 10.90 -3.85 14.16
CA GLN A 70 10.83 -5.28 14.40
C GLN A 70 9.69 -5.92 13.59
N GLY A 71 8.54 -5.26 13.49
CA GLY A 71 7.42 -5.71 12.66
C GLY A 71 7.79 -5.79 11.18
N TRP A 72 8.46 -4.78 10.63
CA TRP A 72 8.96 -4.86 9.25
C TRP A 72 10.00 -5.96 9.05
N ILE A 73 10.94 -6.16 9.99
CA ILE A 73 11.92 -7.25 9.93
C ILE A 73 11.22 -8.61 9.91
N THR A 74 10.22 -8.81 10.77
CA THR A 74 9.43 -10.04 10.83
C THR A 74 8.66 -10.26 9.53
N GLY A 75 7.95 -9.23 9.04
CA GLY A 75 7.18 -9.31 7.79
C GLY A 75 8.05 -9.60 6.57
N LEU A 76 9.25 -9.00 6.49
CA LEU A 76 10.21 -9.26 5.42
C LEU A 76 10.75 -10.68 5.46
N ALA A 77 11.07 -11.19 6.66
CA ALA A 77 11.53 -12.56 6.83
C ALA A 77 10.45 -13.57 6.42
N ALA A 78 9.19 -13.33 6.83
CA ALA A 78 8.06 -14.15 6.44
C ALA A 78 7.81 -14.10 4.92
N LEU A 79 7.89 -12.91 4.31
CA LEU A 79 7.72 -12.74 2.88
C LEU A 79 8.83 -13.46 2.08
N GLU A 80 10.09 -13.37 2.51
CA GLU A 80 11.20 -14.13 1.91
C GLU A 80 10.96 -15.63 2.02
N ALA A 81 10.58 -16.13 3.21
CA ALA A 81 10.30 -17.54 3.45
C ALA A 81 9.13 -18.09 2.61
N SER A 82 8.19 -17.23 2.21
CA SER A 82 7.09 -17.60 1.30
C SER A 82 7.54 -17.84 -0.16
N GLY A 83 8.79 -17.53 -0.49
CA GLY A 83 9.35 -17.65 -1.84
C GLY A 83 9.03 -16.45 -2.74
N ALA A 84 8.57 -15.32 -2.18
CA ALA A 84 8.17 -14.14 -2.92
C ALA A 84 9.26 -13.63 -3.89
N SER A 85 10.53 -13.71 -3.49
CA SER A 85 11.71 -13.30 -4.29
C SER A 85 11.85 -14.08 -5.61
N GLY A 86 11.32 -15.30 -5.66
CA GLY A 86 11.33 -16.15 -6.87
C GLY A 86 10.23 -15.77 -7.88
N ILE A 87 9.23 -14.99 -7.49
CA ILE A 87 8.09 -14.65 -8.33
C ILE A 87 8.49 -13.54 -9.30
N LYS A 88 8.78 -13.91 -10.54
CA LYS A 88 9.07 -12.97 -11.64
C LYS A 88 7.83 -12.54 -12.40
N GLN A 89 6.87 -13.44 -12.53
CA GLN A 89 5.60 -13.21 -13.20
C GLN A 89 4.49 -13.92 -12.42
N ILE A 90 3.42 -13.19 -12.15
CA ILE A 90 2.28 -13.67 -11.39
C ILE A 90 1.01 -13.71 -12.23
N SER A 91 0.30 -14.84 -12.26
CA SER A 91 -0.98 -14.92 -12.96
C SER A 91 -2.07 -14.09 -12.25
N PHE A 92 -3.14 -13.74 -12.95
CA PHE A 92 -4.29 -13.10 -12.31
C PHE A 92 -4.92 -13.97 -11.21
N GLU A 93 -5.04 -15.27 -11.45
CA GLU A 93 -5.57 -16.22 -10.45
C GLU A 93 -4.72 -16.22 -9.18
N SER A 94 -3.39 -16.19 -9.34
CA SER A 94 -2.47 -16.07 -8.21
C SER A 94 -2.66 -14.74 -7.48
N LEU A 95 -2.78 -13.62 -8.21
CA LEU A 95 -3.06 -12.30 -7.62
C LEU A 95 -4.36 -12.29 -6.83
N GLU A 96 -5.43 -12.88 -7.36
CA GLU A 96 -6.72 -12.98 -6.66
C GLU A 96 -6.59 -13.78 -5.36
N LYS A 97 -5.83 -14.90 -5.38
CA LYS A 97 -5.53 -15.66 -4.16
C LYS A 97 -4.75 -14.83 -3.13
N TYR A 98 -3.73 -14.09 -3.55
CA TYR A 98 -2.99 -13.22 -2.63
C TYR A 98 -3.85 -12.07 -2.10
N ALA A 99 -4.64 -11.41 -2.94
CA ALA A 99 -5.54 -10.35 -2.52
C ALA A 99 -6.55 -10.86 -1.49
N ASN A 100 -7.18 -12.01 -1.72
CA ASN A 100 -8.11 -12.61 -0.77
C ASN A 100 -7.43 -13.04 0.53
N ARG A 101 -6.18 -13.51 0.49
CA ARG A 101 -5.42 -13.88 1.69
C ARG A 101 -5.02 -12.66 2.52
N ILE A 102 -4.45 -11.64 1.87
CA ILE A 102 -3.83 -10.47 2.53
C ILE A 102 -4.89 -9.46 2.98
N LEU A 103 -5.96 -9.27 2.18
CA LEU A 103 -7.04 -8.34 2.48
C LEU A 103 -8.22 -9.03 3.19
N GLY A 104 -8.27 -10.37 3.16
CA GLY A 104 -9.36 -11.16 3.71
C GLY A 104 -10.68 -10.97 2.95
N ASN A 105 -11.77 -11.43 3.57
CA ASN A 105 -13.15 -11.10 3.15
C ASN A 105 -13.60 -9.72 3.65
N ILE A 106 -12.69 -8.89 4.16
CA ILE A 106 -13.02 -7.61 4.77
C ILE A 106 -13.28 -6.63 3.63
N THR A 107 -14.51 -6.60 3.14
CA THR A 107 -14.96 -5.69 2.10
C THR A 107 -16.28 -5.08 2.56
N PRO A 108 -16.33 -3.76 2.81
CA PRO A 108 -15.24 -2.78 2.72
C PRO A 108 -14.18 -3.03 3.78
N LEU A 109 -12.90 -2.85 3.45
CA LEU A 109 -11.89 -2.61 4.49
C LEU A 109 -12.30 -1.27 5.07
N THR A 110 -12.95 -1.27 6.24
CA THR A 110 -13.24 0.00 6.91
C THR A 110 -11.92 0.74 6.95
N SER A 111 -11.90 2.00 6.52
CA SER A 111 -10.70 2.86 6.48
C SER A 111 -10.02 3.04 7.86
N ALA A 112 -10.48 2.31 8.87
CA ALA A 112 -9.96 2.19 10.22
C ALA A 112 -8.94 1.05 10.42
N ARG A 113 -8.87 0.01 9.57
CA ARG A 113 -7.85 -1.05 9.73
C ARG A 113 -6.59 -0.70 8.94
N GLN A 114 -5.70 0.07 9.58
CA GLN A 114 -4.33 0.19 9.11
C GLN A 114 -3.60 -1.16 9.24
N ALA A 115 -2.67 -1.42 8.31
CA ALA A 115 -1.75 -2.54 8.46
C ALA A 115 -0.91 -2.35 9.72
N THR A 116 -0.59 -3.44 10.42
CA THR A 116 0.59 -3.43 11.28
C THR A 116 1.84 -3.36 10.41
N ALA A 117 3.00 -2.97 10.97
CA ALA A 117 4.27 -2.99 10.25
C ALA A 117 4.55 -4.34 9.58
N GLU A 118 4.22 -5.45 10.25
CA GLU A 118 4.38 -6.80 9.69
C GLU A 118 3.46 -7.02 8.47
N GLU A 119 2.17 -6.67 8.57
CA GLU A 119 1.21 -6.78 7.47
C GLU A 119 1.53 -5.82 6.30
N GLU A 120 2.11 -4.66 6.59
CA GLU A 120 2.49 -3.66 5.59
C GLU A 120 3.44 -4.26 4.55
N VAL A 121 4.39 -5.10 4.98
CA VAL A 121 5.37 -5.72 4.08
C VAL A 121 4.70 -6.52 2.97
N GLU A 122 3.75 -7.41 3.32
CA GLU A 122 3.03 -8.21 2.34
C GLU A 122 2.14 -7.34 1.43
N ARG A 123 1.54 -6.29 1.98
CA ARG A 123 0.69 -5.36 1.22
C ARG A 123 1.50 -4.53 0.23
N VAL A 124 2.66 -4.02 0.63
CA VAL A 124 3.58 -3.29 -0.25
C VAL A 124 4.12 -4.21 -1.36
N TRP A 125 4.41 -5.47 -1.05
CA TRP A 125 4.77 -6.46 -2.07
C TRP A 125 3.62 -6.70 -3.06
N LEU A 126 2.41 -7.01 -2.56
CA LEU A 126 1.25 -7.27 -3.41
C LEU A 126 0.91 -6.07 -4.29
N ARG A 127 1.02 -4.85 -3.77
CA ARG A 127 0.88 -3.61 -4.54
C ARG A 127 1.82 -3.58 -5.74
N GLY A 128 3.09 -3.94 -5.55
CA GLY A 128 4.07 -4.03 -6.65
C GLY A 128 3.67 -5.04 -7.71
N GLN A 129 3.23 -6.22 -7.29
CA GLN A 129 2.76 -7.28 -8.18
C GLN A 129 1.51 -6.85 -8.98
N LEU A 130 0.56 -6.20 -8.33
CA LEU A 130 -0.65 -5.67 -8.96
C LEU A 130 -0.31 -4.60 -10.01
N TYR A 131 0.53 -3.62 -9.67
CA TYR A 131 0.96 -2.60 -10.63
C TYR A 131 1.72 -3.19 -11.82
N HIS A 132 2.60 -4.16 -11.57
CA HIS A 132 3.34 -4.82 -12.65
C HIS A 132 2.38 -5.55 -13.61
N TYR A 133 1.41 -6.28 -13.06
CA TYR A 133 0.40 -6.99 -13.84
C TYR A 133 -0.49 -6.03 -14.64
N LEU A 134 -1.00 -4.98 -13.97
CA LEU A 134 -1.87 -3.96 -14.55
C LEU A 134 -1.23 -3.28 -15.76
N ASN A 135 0.06 -2.96 -15.68
CA ASN A 135 0.78 -2.23 -16.73
C ASN A 135 1.26 -3.11 -17.90
N GLN A 136 1.15 -4.44 -17.82
CA GLN A 136 1.72 -5.33 -18.83
C GLN A 136 0.68 -6.17 -19.57
N ARG A 137 -0.28 -6.75 -18.84
CA ARG A 137 -1.06 -7.87 -19.37
C ARG A 137 -2.49 -7.98 -18.84
N ALA A 138 -2.97 -6.94 -18.16
CA ALA A 138 -4.32 -6.97 -17.61
C ALA A 138 -5.37 -7.02 -18.73
N LYS A 139 -6.28 -7.98 -18.62
CA LYS A 139 -7.47 -8.04 -19.49
C LYS A 139 -8.52 -7.05 -19.01
N ALA A 140 -9.39 -6.62 -19.92
CA ALA A 140 -10.42 -5.62 -19.62
C ALA A 140 -11.34 -6.01 -18.46
N ASP A 141 -11.65 -7.29 -18.29
CA ASP A 141 -12.47 -7.83 -17.20
C ASP A 141 -11.72 -7.95 -15.86
N GLU A 142 -10.38 -7.95 -15.88
CA GLU A 142 -9.52 -8.03 -14.70
C GLU A 142 -9.26 -6.64 -14.08
N ILE A 143 -9.22 -5.60 -14.92
CA ILE A 143 -8.87 -4.22 -14.52
C ILE A 143 -9.69 -3.71 -13.32
N PRO A 144 -11.03 -3.85 -13.26
CA PRO A 144 -11.78 -3.31 -12.12
C PRO A 144 -11.44 -3.98 -10.80
N LYS A 145 -11.08 -5.27 -10.82
CA LYS A 145 -10.62 -5.98 -9.61
C LYS A 145 -9.26 -5.47 -9.17
N LEU A 146 -8.34 -5.29 -10.12
CA LEU A 146 -7.01 -4.76 -9.88
C LEU A 146 -7.07 -3.34 -9.30
N LEU A 147 -7.86 -2.44 -9.91
CA LEU A 147 -8.06 -1.08 -9.42
C LEU A 147 -8.59 -1.07 -7.99
N TYR A 148 -9.61 -1.90 -7.71
CA TYR A 148 -10.13 -2.04 -6.36
C TYR A 148 -9.07 -2.51 -5.36
N TRP A 149 -8.33 -3.59 -5.65
CA TRP A 149 -7.33 -4.13 -4.73
C TRP A 149 -6.18 -3.16 -4.50
N VAL A 150 -5.70 -2.47 -5.54
CA VAL A 150 -4.66 -1.45 -5.42
C VAL A 150 -5.13 -0.29 -4.55
N SER A 151 -6.35 0.22 -4.75
CA SER A 151 -6.91 1.29 -3.92
C SER A 151 -7.00 0.92 -2.45
N VAL A 152 -7.48 -0.29 -2.18
CA VAL A 152 -7.64 -0.80 -0.83
C VAL A 152 -6.28 -0.98 -0.15
N ILE A 153 -5.30 -1.52 -0.86
CA ILE A 153 -3.93 -1.64 -0.35
C ILE A 153 -3.33 -0.27 -0.06
N ASP A 154 -3.39 0.66 -1.02
CA ASP A 154 -2.81 2.01 -0.93
C ASP A 154 -3.34 2.78 0.28
N ARG A 155 -4.61 2.59 0.66
CA ARG A 155 -5.20 3.22 1.85
C ARG A 155 -4.82 2.52 3.16
N SER A 156 -4.50 1.24 3.10
CA SER A 156 -4.26 0.41 4.28
C SER A 156 -2.81 0.43 4.74
N ILE A 157 -1.88 0.76 3.84
CA ILE A 157 -0.48 1.06 4.15
C ILE A 157 -0.36 2.56 4.45
N SER A 158 0.45 2.95 5.42
CA SER A 158 0.57 4.35 5.90
C SER A 158 1.30 5.27 4.91
N TYR A 159 1.10 5.08 3.61
CA TYR A 159 1.68 5.88 2.54
C TYR A 159 0.94 7.21 2.43
N SER A 160 1.55 8.26 2.98
CA SER A 160 1.08 9.64 2.95
C SER A 160 1.26 10.32 1.58
N TYR A 161 0.67 9.78 0.52
CA TYR A 161 0.43 10.61 -0.68
C TYR A 161 -0.82 11.46 -0.43
N TYR A 162 -0.59 12.76 -0.18
CA TYR A 162 -1.62 13.80 -0.30
C TYR A 162 -2.26 13.67 -1.70
N PHE A 163 -3.57 13.51 -1.76
CA PHE A 163 -4.38 13.10 -2.93
C PHE A 163 -4.19 11.61 -3.29
N SER A 164 -5.01 10.74 -2.68
CA SER A 164 -4.77 9.30 -2.77
C SER A 164 -5.02 8.81 -4.19
N LEU A 165 -4.00 8.22 -4.83
CA LEU A 165 -4.15 7.48 -6.08
C LEU A 165 -5.29 6.45 -5.97
N ALA A 166 -5.53 5.93 -4.76
CA ALA A 166 -6.68 5.10 -4.45
C ALA A 166 -8.02 5.72 -4.85
N ASP A 167 -8.24 7.03 -4.61
CA ASP A 167 -9.47 7.72 -5.00
C ASP A 167 -9.63 7.75 -6.52
N ILE A 168 -8.54 8.02 -7.26
CA ILE A 168 -8.54 8.04 -8.72
C ILE A 168 -8.90 6.66 -9.26
N TYR A 169 -8.28 5.59 -8.75
CA TYR A 169 -8.55 4.23 -9.18
C TYR A 169 -9.98 3.77 -8.84
N LEU A 170 -10.53 4.15 -7.70
CA LEU A 170 -11.93 3.83 -7.35
C LEU A 170 -12.91 4.57 -8.27
N LYS A 171 -12.65 5.85 -8.56
CA LYS A 171 -13.45 6.63 -9.53
C LYS A 171 -13.38 5.99 -10.91
N GLN A 172 -12.18 5.65 -11.39
CA GLN A 172 -11.97 4.99 -12.67
C GLN A 172 -12.72 3.65 -12.74
N CYS A 173 -12.59 2.82 -11.70
CA CYS A 173 -13.31 1.55 -11.59
C CYS A 173 -14.83 1.70 -11.77
N VAL A 174 -15.43 2.77 -11.23
CA VAL A 174 -16.88 2.99 -11.34
C VAL A 174 -17.27 3.59 -12.69
N LEU A 175 -16.56 4.62 -13.14
CA LEU A 175 -16.96 5.41 -14.31
C LEU A 175 -16.64 4.70 -15.62
N GLU A 176 -15.52 3.97 -15.69
CA GLU A 176 -15.12 3.25 -16.92
C GLU A 176 -15.69 1.82 -16.99
N TYR A 177 -15.98 1.21 -15.84
CA TYR A 177 -16.45 -0.19 -15.76
C TYR A 177 -17.78 -0.35 -15.02
N PRO A 178 -18.82 0.48 -15.27
CA PRO A 178 -20.03 0.52 -14.46
C PRO A 178 -20.81 -0.81 -14.41
N LYS A 179 -20.70 -1.62 -15.47
CA LYS A 179 -21.38 -2.93 -15.57
C LYS A 179 -20.65 -4.06 -14.84
N HIS A 180 -19.40 -3.85 -14.42
CA HIS A 180 -18.62 -4.88 -13.75
C HIS A 180 -19.01 -4.99 -12.27
N ILE A 181 -19.02 -6.21 -11.72
CA ILE A 181 -19.45 -6.46 -10.33
C ILE A 181 -18.62 -5.68 -9.28
N TYR A 182 -17.36 -5.37 -9.59
CA TYR A 182 -16.50 -4.58 -8.71
C TYR A 182 -16.83 -3.08 -8.70
N ALA A 183 -17.56 -2.54 -9.68
CA ALA A 183 -17.88 -1.11 -9.69
C ALA A 183 -18.71 -0.71 -8.45
N LYS A 184 -19.68 -1.54 -8.05
CA LYS A 184 -20.42 -1.37 -6.79
C LYS A 184 -19.52 -1.41 -5.56
N ARG A 185 -18.51 -2.30 -5.55
CA ARG A 185 -17.52 -2.40 -4.46
C ARG A 185 -16.63 -1.15 -4.40
N CYS A 186 -16.18 -0.67 -5.56
CA CYS A 186 -15.39 0.55 -5.67
C CYS A 186 -16.14 1.79 -5.15
N LEU A 187 -17.43 1.94 -5.51
CA LEU A 187 -18.27 3.01 -4.97
C LEU A 187 -18.43 2.91 -3.46
N ALA A 188 -18.70 1.70 -2.94
CA ALA A 188 -18.86 1.49 -1.50
C ALA A 188 -17.59 1.85 -0.71
N GLU A 189 -16.43 1.44 -1.23
CA GLU A 189 -15.12 1.75 -0.65
C GLU A 189 -14.81 3.26 -0.68
N TYR A 190 -15.15 3.95 -1.78
CA TYR A 190 -14.99 5.40 -1.87
C TYR A 190 -15.90 6.14 -0.87
N LYS A 191 -17.18 5.76 -0.80
CA LYS A 191 -18.15 6.32 0.14
C LYS A 191 -17.74 6.15 1.60
N THR A 192 -17.36 4.94 1.98
CA THR A 192 -16.91 4.62 3.36
C THR A 192 -15.75 5.52 3.76
N TYR A 193 -14.75 5.67 2.89
CA TYR A 193 -13.58 6.51 3.15
C TYR A 193 -13.94 8.00 3.24
N MET A 194 -14.79 8.52 2.37
CA MET A 194 -15.25 9.92 2.45
C MET A 194 -16.04 10.18 3.74
N HIS A 195 -16.93 9.27 4.11
CA HIS A 195 -17.68 9.36 5.35
C HIS A 195 -16.77 9.31 6.59
N TYR A 196 -15.76 8.44 6.58
CA TYR A 196 -14.77 8.36 7.67
C TYR A 196 -13.94 9.64 7.79
N ASN A 197 -13.45 10.20 6.69
CA ASN A 197 -12.57 11.39 6.75
C ASN A 197 -13.30 12.68 7.11
N TYR A 198 -14.55 12.85 6.66
CA TYR A 198 -15.29 14.07 6.92
C TYR A 198 -16.26 13.89 8.09
N THR A 199 -17.18 12.94 8.01
CA THR A 199 -18.31 12.87 8.95
C THR A 199 -17.90 12.41 10.34
N ARG A 200 -16.98 11.44 10.48
CA ARG A 200 -16.47 11.08 11.82
C ARG A 200 -15.68 12.19 12.49
N ARG A 201 -15.16 13.14 11.71
CA ARG A 201 -14.47 14.34 12.22
C ARG A 201 -15.43 15.51 12.46
N GLY A 202 -16.75 15.28 12.36
CA GLY A 202 -17.77 16.33 12.50
C GLY A 202 -17.82 17.31 11.31
N LEU A 203 -17.16 16.99 10.20
CA LEU A 203 -17.09 17.84 9.01
C LEU A 203 -18.16 17.43 7.99
N LYS A 204 -18.71 18.43 7.31
CA LYS A 204 -19.57 18.22 6.13
C LYS A 204 -18.69 17.83 4.94
N ILE A 205 -19.14 16.84 4.17
CA ILE A 205 -18.49 16.46 2.91
C ILE A 205 -18.60 17.65 1.93
N PRO A 206 -17.49 18.13 1.34
CA PRO A 206 -17.48 19.20 0.34
C PRO A 206 -18.40 18.92 -0.86
N SER A 207 -19.01 19.97 -1.44
CA SER A 207 -19.96 19.84 -2.57
C SER A 207 -19.35 19.12 -3.78
N GLY A 208 -18.10 19.42 -4.14
CA GLY A 208 -17.42 18.74 -5.25
C GLY A 208 -17.34 17.22 -5.05
N ILE A 209 -17.12 16.75 -3.82
CA ILE A 209 -17.10 15.31 -3.51
C ILE A 209 -18.51 14.73 -3.56
N GLN A 210 -19.54 15.50 -3.17
CA GLN A 210 -20.93 15.08 -3.29
C GLN A 210 -21.36 14.93 -4.76
N GLU A 211 -20.93 15.86 -5.63
CA GLU A 211 -21.17 15.79 -7.08
C GLU A 211 -20.48 14.57 -7.71
N GLU A 212 -19.22 14.32 -7.35
CA GLU A 212 -18.49 13.11 -7.78
C GLU A 212 -19.21 11.83 -7.34
N LEU A 213 -19.69 11.78 -6.09
CA LEU A 213 -20.46 10.64 -5.59
C LEU A 213 -21.75 10.43 -6.38
N ALA A 214 -22.49 11.50 -6.67
CA ALA A 214 -23.71 11.45 -7.47
C ALA A 214 -23.41 10.99 -8.91
N GLN A 215 -22.31 11.44 -9.51
CA GLN A 215 -21.88 11.01 -10.84
C GLN A 215 -21.58 9.50 -10.85
N MET A 216 -20.82 9.01 -9.87
CA MET A 216 -20.51 7.59 -9.73
C MET A 216 -21.76 6.75 -9.47
N GLU A 217 -22.71 7.21 -8.65
CA GLU A 217 -23.99 6.54 -8.42
C GLU A 217 -24.84 6.44 -9.69
N ASN A 218 -24.89 7.52 -10.48
CA ASN A 218 -25.63 7.55 -11.73
C ASN A 218 -25.02 6.62 -12.79
N ALA A 219 -23.69 6.46 -12.83
CA ALA A 219 -23.04 5.54 -13.74
C ALA A 219 -23.42 4.07 -13.49
N LEU A 220 -23.83 3.71 -12.27
CA LEU A 220 -24.22 2.34 -11.89
C LEU A 220 -25.70 2.01 -12.09
N LYS A 221 -26.51 2.98 -12.55
CA LYS A 221 -27.92 2.77 -12.90
C LYS A 221 -28.04 2.18 -14.30
#